data_AF-A0A6V7KD78-F1
#
_entry.id   AF-A0A6V7KD78-F1
#
_cell.length_a   1.000
_cell.length_b   1.000
_cell.length_c   1.000
_cell.angle_alpha   90.00
_cell.angle_beta   90.00
_cell.angle_gamma   90.00
#
_symmetry.space_group_name_H-M   'P 1'
#
loop_
_entity.id
_entity.type
_entity.pdbx_description
1 polymer ?
#
loop_
_entity_poly.entity_id
_entity_poly.type
_entity_poly.pdbx_seq_one_letter_code
_entity_poly.pdbx_strand_id
1 'polypeptide(L)' 'SLFPVITHHDPAGSSTKTIVHYLQEMTSKEFRQYDYGREKNMEIYHSPDPPDYNISNMNIPMAFFYSDNDWLAAVQ' A
#
# COMPACT_ATOMS: atom_id res chain seq x y z
N SER A 1 9.70 30.70 -0.82
CA SER A 1 9.24 29.45 -1.47
C SER A 1 9.65 28.29 -0.61
N LEU A 2 8.79 27.28 -0.44
CA LEU A 2 9.09 26.06 0.34
C LEU A 2 9.82 24.99 -0.49
N PHE A 3 9.92 25.18 -1.81
CA PHE A 3 10.44 24.17 -2.73
C PHE A 3 11.82 23.62 -2.35
N PRO A 4 12.85 24.43 -2.02
CA PRO A 4 14.16 23.90 -1.63
C PRO A 4 14.13 23.06 -0.35
N VAL A 5 13.22 23.39 0.57
CA VAL A 5 13.06 22.63 1.83
C VAL A 5 12.44 21.27 1.54
N ILE A 6 11.41 21.23 0.69
CA ILE A 6 10.72 19.99 0.30
C ILE A 6 11.70 19.05 -0.41
N THR A 7 12.37 19.51 -1.46
CA THR A 7 13.27 18.64 -2.25
C THR A 7 14.52 18.21 -1.48
N HIS A 8 14.85 18.87 -0.36
CA HIS A 8 15.94 18.46 0.50
C HIS A 8 15.56 17.31 1.43
N HIS A 9 14.28 17.23 1.82
CA HIS A 9 13.80 16.21 2.76
C HIS A 9 13.07 15.06 2.07
N ASP A 10 12.54 15.29 0.86
CA ASP A 10 11.79 14.32 0.10
C ASP A 10 12.49 13.96 -1.23
N PRO A 11 12.64 12.64 -1.54
CA PRO A 11 12.21 11.51 -0.73
C PRO A 11 13.19 11.16 0.41
N ALA A 12 12.66 10.76 1.56
CA ALA A 12 13.44 10.27 2.71
C ALA A 12 13.93 8.80 2.57
N GLY A 13 13.55 8.13 1.48
CA GLY A 13 13.89 6.73 1.21
C GLY A 13 12.83 5.72 1.68
N SER A 14 12.84 4.55 1.05
CA SER A 14 11.99 3.40 1.41
C SER A 14 12.69 2.10 0.97
N SER A 15 12.21 0.94 1.43
CA SER A 15 12.76 -0.35 1.00
C SER A 15 12.24 -0.75 -0.38
N THR A 16 13.06 -1.47 -1.15
CA THR A 16 12.63 -2.06 -2.44
C THR A 16 11.37 -2.90 -2.28
N LYS A 17 11.24 -3.60 -1.15
CA LYS A 17 10.07 -4.42 -0.84
C LYS A 17 8.78 -3.60 -0.78
N THR A 18 8.83 -2.38 -0.24
CA THR A 18 7.66 -1.48 -0.18
C THR A 18 7.22 -1.06 -1.57
N ILE A 19 8.17 -0.72 -2.45
CA ILE A 19 7.87 -0.36 -3.84
C ILE A 19 7.27 -1.55 -4.60
N VAL A 20 7.86 -2.74 -4.44
CA VAL A 20 7.32 -3.96 -5.07
C VAL A 20 5.94 -4.30 -4.52
N HIS A 21 5.69 -4.10 -3.23
CA HIS A 21 4.38 -4.34 -2.64
C HIS A 21 3.30 -3.45 -3.26
N TYR A 22 3.60 -2.15 -3.40
CA TYR A 22 2.67 -1.22 -4.04
C TYR A 22 2.33 -1.65 -5.47
N LEU A 23 3.31 -2.15 -6.24
CA LEU A 23 3.06 -2.71 -7.57
C LEU A 23 2.22 -4.00 -7.54
N GLN A 24 2.39 -4.84 -6.51
CA GLN A 24 1.54 -6.01 -6.30
C GLN A 24 0.09 -5.58 -6.09
N GLU A 25 -0.18 -4.61 -5.21
CA GLU A 25 -1.52 -4.06 -4.96
C GLU A 25 -2.15 -3.49 -6.24
N MET A 26 -1.40 -2.70 -7.01
CA MET A 26 -1.87 -2.16 -8.30
C MET A 26 -2.25 -3.25 -9.30
N THR A 27 -1.46 -4.32 -9.38
CA THR A 27 -1.67 -5.43 -10.34
C THR A 27 -2.84 -6.32 -9.89
N SER A 28 -2.86 -6.61 -8.60
CA SER A 28 -3.80 -7.47 -7.90
C SER A 28 -5.19 -6.87 -7.78
N LYS A 29 -5.28 -5.55 -7.60
CA LYS A 29 -6.50 -4.83 -7.19
C LYS A 29 -7.09 -5.30 -5.86
N GLU A 30 -6.26 -5.88 -4.98
CA GLU A 30 -6.68 -6.36 -3.67
C GLU A 30 -5.83 -5.67 -2.60
N PHE A 31 -6.48 -5.29 -1.49
CA PHE A 31 -5.80 -4.72 -0.33
C PHE A 31 -5.42 -5.84 0.64
N ARG A 32 -4.17 -6.31 0.53
CA ARG A 32 -3.70 -7.55 1.17
C ARG A 32 -2.23 -7.49 1.52
N GLN A 33 -1.75 -8.49 2.26
CA GLN A 33 -0.34 -8.57 2.66
C GLN A 33 0.60 -8.80 1.46
N TYR A 34 1.91 -8.61 1.67
CA TYR A 34 2.93 -8.83 0.64
C TYR A 34 2.90 -10.25 0.09
N ASP A 35 2.90 -10.39 -1.24
CA ASP A 35 3.00 -11.70 -1.89
C ASP A 35 4.46 -12.11 -2.02
N TYR A 36 4.89 -13.14 -1.29
CA TYR A 36 6.24 -13.70 -1.39
C TYR A 36 6.36 -14.81 -2.43
N GLY A 37 5.27 -15.14 -3.13
CA GLY A 37 5.13 -16.33 -3.94
C GLY A 37 4.67 -17.54 -3.11
N ARG A 38 4.04 -18.50 -3.79
CA ARG A 38 3.28 -19.62 -3.20
C ARG A 38 4.01 -20.35 -2.07
N GLU A 39 5.25 -20.78 -2.29
CA GLU A 39 6.01 -21.55 -1.30
C GLU A 39 6.26 -20.74 -0.02
N LYS A 40 6.68 -19.48 -0.19
CA LYS A 40 7.01 -18.62 0.95
C LYS A 40 5.76 -18.09 1.65
N ASN A 41 4.66 -17.90 0.93
CA ASN A 41 3.36 -17.60 1.52
C ASN A 41 2.86 -18.76 2.38
N MET A 42 3.05 -20.01 1.95
CA MET A 42 2.70 -21.17 2.79
C MET A 42 3.50 -21.18 4.10
N GLU A 43 4.79 -20.82 4.06
CA GLU A 43 5.62 -20.74 5.27
C GLU A 43 5.21 -19.59 6.21
N ILE A 44 4.83 -18.43 5.66
CA ILE A 44 4.57 -17.22 6.45
C ILE A 44 3.10 -17.13 6.87
N TYR A 45 2.19 -17.41 5.96
CA TYR A 45 0.75 -17.20 6.10
C TYR A 45 -0.04 -18.50 6.27
N HIS A 46 0.58 -19.67 6.10
CA HIS A 46 -0.13 -20.96 6.03
C HIS A 46 -1.21 -20.99 4.93
N SER A 47 -1.01 -20.18 3.89
CA SER A 47 -1.90 -20.01 2.75
C SER A 47 -1.05 -19.84 1.50
N PRO A 48 -1.45 -20.38 0.33
CA PRO A 48 -0.71 -20.17 -0.91
C PRO A 48 -0.75 -18.72 -1.38
N ASP A 49 -1.80 -17.99 -1.00
CA ASP A 49 -2.05 -16.59 -1.34
C ASP A 49 -1.95 -15.72 -0.07
N PRO A 50 -1.50 -14.46 -0.19
CA PRO A 50 -1.46 -13.54 0.94
C PRO A 50 -2.89 -13.20 1.42
N PRO A 51 -3.12 -13.11 2.74
CA PRO A 51 -4.44 -12.79 3.28
C PRO A 51 -4.81 -11.31 3.07
N ASP A 52 -6.09 -11.07 2.81
CA ASP A 52 -6.67 -9.72 2.69
C ASP A 52 -6.77 -9.01 4.04
N TYR A 53 -6.63 -7.69 4.01
CA TYR A 53 -6.97 -6.85 5.15
C TYR A 53 -8.48 -6.59 5.16
N ASN A 54 -9.17 -7.12 6.17
CA ASN A 54 -10.59 -6.86 6.34
C ASN A 54 -10.84 -5.45 6.91
N ILE A 55 -11.08 -4.49 6.02
CA ILE A 55 -11.38 -3.09 6.36
C ILE A 55 -12.61 -2.96 7.26
N SER A 56 -13.57 -3.89 7.18
CA SER A 56 -14.78 -3.88 8.03
C SER A 56 -14.46 -4.01 9.52
N ASN A 57 -13.26 -4.48 9.87
CA ASN A 57 -12.81 -4.56 11.26
C ASN A 57 -12.29 -3.21 11.80
N MET A 58 -12.09 -2.20 10.96
CA MET A 58 -11.66 -0.86 11.37
C MET A 58 -12.83 -0.05 11.94
N ASN A 59 -13.18 -0.32 13.20
CA ASN A 59 -14.25 0.36 13.92
C ASN A 59 -13.74 1.55 14.75
N ILE A 60 -13.16 2.54 14.08
CA ILE A 60 -12.73 3.82 14.67
C ILE A 60 -13.35 4.98 13.89
N PRO A 61 -13.70 6.11 14.53
CA PRO A 61 -14.17 7.29 13.81
C PRO A 61 -13.10 7.77 12.82
N MET A 62 -13.46 7.91 11.53
CA MET A 62 -12.56 8.34 10.46
C MET A 62 -13.18 9.48 9.65
N ALA A 63 -12.34 10.40 9.19
CA ALA A 63 -12.69 11.42 8.22
C ALA A 63 -11.78 11.24 7.00
N PHE A 64 -12.38 11.19 5.80
CA PHE A 64 -11.66 11.06 4.54
C PHE A 64 -11.63 12.41 3.84
N PHE A 65 -10.45 12.82 3.37
CA PHE A 65 -10.24 13.97 2.50
C PHE A 65 -9.59 13.47 1.23
N TYR A 66 -10.22 13.73 0.09
CA TYR A 66 -9.75 13.30 -1.22
C TYR A 66 -10.06 14.37 -2.27
N SER A 67 -9.45 14.24 -3.45
CA SER A 67 -9.59 15.19 -4.55
C SER A 67 -9.66 14.46 -5.88
N ASP A 68 -10.48 14.95 -6.80
CA ASP A 68 -10.63 14.37 -8.15
C ASP A 68 -9.32 14.38 -8.95
N ASN A 69 -8.37 15.25 -8.58
CA ASN A 69 -7.08 15.38 -9.25
C ASN A 69 -5.94 14.62 -8.56
N ASP A 70 -6.23 13.74 -7.59
CA ASP A 70 -5.22 12.89 -6.95
C ASP A 70 -4.95 11.64 -7.79
N TRP A 71 -3.74 11.52 -8.34
CA TRP A 71 -3.35 10.40 -9.19
C TRP A 71 -3.03 9.11 -8.43
N LEU A 72 -2.75 9.20 -7.13
CA LEU A 72 -2.46 8.03 -6.31
C LEU A 72 -3.72 7.50 -5.64
N ALA A 73 -4.62 8.38 -5.20
CA ALA A 73 -5.90 8.04 -4.58
C ALA A 73 -7.07 8.53 -5.44
N ALA A 74 -7.18 8.00 -6.66
CA ALA A 74 -8.22 8.40 -7.61
C ALA A 74 -9.64 8.06 -7.11
N VAL A 75 -10.59 8.95 -7.41
CA VAL A 75 -12.02 8.71 -7.20
C VAL A 75 -12.50 7.70 -8.24
N GLN A 76 -13.12 6.61 -7.79
CA GLN A 76 -13.69 5.55 -8.62
C GLN A 76 -15.22 5.53 -8.55
#